data_AF-A0A1R2CCR9-F1
#
_entry.id   AF-A0A1R2CCR9-F1
#
_cell.length_a   1.000
_cell.length_b   1.000
_cell.length_c   1.000
_cell.angle_alpha   90.00
_cell.angle_beta   90.00
_cell.angle_gamma   90.00
#
_symmetry.space_group_name_H-M   'P 1'
#
loop_
_entity.id
_entity.type
_entity.pdbx_description
1 polymer ?
#
loop_
_entity_poly.entity_id
_entity_poly.type
_entity_poly.pdbx_seq_one_letter_code
_entity_poly.pdbx_strand_id
1 'polypeptide(L)'
;MVMSINITKAKFTMKDSYFSVKQRGSIIVEFIPLIEHDQNSQQKYFSTKDKKTIIFHSEKIYDFLTGKPVFIEYRKEREGINNKLEIKENSPNWEWTLHITGNQNDYRKVVVKPNDHFFISKLFDFSIPYIYGWYALGDSRLAEQSIAVEAEPKDPFENI
;
A
#
# COMPACT_ATOMS: atom_id res chain seq x y z
N MET A 1 1.79 -16.84 11.64
CA MET A 1 2.16 -15.48 11.25
C MET A 1 0.99 -14.84 10.52
N VAL A 2 0.82 -13.53 10.58
CA VAL A 2 -0.18 -12.79 9.77
C VAL A 2 0.51 -11.66 9.01
N MET A 3 -0.05 -11.33 7.85
CA MET A 3 0.36 -10.20 7.03
C MET A 3 -0.71 -9.10 7.11
N SER A 4 -0.29 -7.85 7.37
CA SER A 4 -1.14 -6.66 7.29
C SER A 4 -0.69 -5.80 6.11
N ILE A 5 -1.64 -5.20 5.39
CA ILE A 5 -1.39 -4.35 4.23
C ILE A 5 -2.10 -3.03 4.47
N ASN A 6 -1.36 -1.93 4.40
CA ASN A 6 -1.86 -0.57 4.61
C ASN A 6 -1.43 0.32 3.45
N ILE A 7 -2.31 1.22 3.02
CA ILE A 7 -2.02 2.18 1.95
C ILE A 7 -1.80 3.55 2.58
N THR A 8 -0.70 4.20 2.20
CA THR A 8 -0.48 5.62 2.50
C THR A 8 -0.75 6.43 1.24
N LYS A 9 -1.54 7.49 1.36
CA LYS A 9 -1.84 8.41 0.25
C LYS A 9 -0.67 9.37 0.03
N ALA A 10 -0.59 9.92 -1.18
CA ALA A 10 0.30 11.02 -1.48
C ALA A 10 0.03 12.21 -0.55
N LYS A 11 1.09 12.90 -0.14
CA LYS A 11 1.03 14.15 0.61
C LYS A 11 1.35 15.31 -0.32
N PHE A 12 0.62 16.40 -0.12
CA PHE A 12 0.73 17.60 -0.93
C PHE A 12 1.34 18.74 -0.12
N THR A 13 1.94 19.70 -0.82
CA THR A 13 2.28 21.00 -0.28
C THR A 13 1.56 22.06 -1.09
N MET A 14 1.01 23.06 -0.41
CA MET A 14 0.47 24.24 -1.06
C MET A 14 1.62 25.19 -1.37
N LYS A 15 1.62 25.74 -2.59
CA LYS A 15 2.42 26.89 -3.01
C LYS A 15 1.46 27.97 -3.46
N ASP A 16 1.93 29.21 -3.60
CA ASP A 16 1.11 30.42 -3.75
C ASP A 16 -0.15 30.28 -4.64
N SER A 17 -0.04 29.57 -5.77
CA SER A 17 -1.16 29.38 -6.72
C SER A 17 -1.43 27.93 -7.12
N TYR A 18 -0.76 26.94 -6.54
CA TYR A 18 -0.95 25.54 -6.91
C TYR A 18 -0.59 24.56 -5.79
N PHE A 19 -1.25 23.40 -5.80
CA PHE A 19 -0.84 22.25 -4.99
C PHE A 19 0.18 21.40 -5.77
N SER A 20 1.18 20.88 -5.07
CA SER A 20 2.16 19.95 -5.65
C SER A 20 2.35 18.73 -4.76
N VAL A 21 2.59 17.57 -5.36
CA VAL A 21 2.90 16.35 -4.62
C VAL A 21 4.26 16.52 -3.94
N LYS A 22 4.25 16.62 -2.61
CA LYS A 22 5.46 16.70 -1.78
C LYS A 22 6.08 15.32 -1.58
N GLN A 23 5.24 14.31 -1.38
CA GLN A 23 5.66 12.94 -1.13
C GLN A 23 4.65 11.99 -1.75
N ARG A 24 5.12 11.04 -2.57
CA ARG A 24 4.27 9.95 -3.07
C ARG A 24 3.84 9.04 -1.93
N GLY A 25 2.66 8.45 -2.07
CA GLY A 25 2.22 7.39 -1.19
C GLY A 25 3.02 6.11 -1.37
N SER A 26 2.64 5.08 -0.63
CA SER A 26 3.23 3.74 -0.72
C SER A 26 2.29 2.71 -0.10
N ILE A 27 2.48 1.44 -0.46
CA ILE A 27 1.84 0.33 0.26
C ILE A 27 2.82 -0.18 1.31
N ILE A 28 2.35 -0.34 2.54
CA ILE A 28 3.11 -0.84 3.68
C ILE A 28 2.62 -2.24 3.97
N VAL A 29 3.54 -3.21 3.92
CA VAL A 29 3.26 -4.62 4.24
C VAL A 29 3.98 -4.98 5.53
N GLU A 30 3.24 -5.45 6.51
CA GLU A 30 3.75 -5.82 7.82
C GLU A 30 3.60 -7.32 8.07
N PHE A 31 4.70 -7.97 8.42
CA PHE A 31 4.78 -9.36 8.83
C PHE A 31 4.76 -9.43 10.35
N ILE A 32 3.66 -9.94 10.92
CA ILE A 32 3.42 -9.94 12.36
C ILE A 32 3.48 -11.38 12.89
N PRO A 33 4.46 -11.72 13.74
CA PRO A 33 4.57 -13.06 14.29
C PRO A 33 3.42 -13.37 15.26
N LEU A 34 3.07 -14.66 15.33
CA LEU A 34 2.17 -15.17 16.36
C LEU A 34 2.95 -15.29 17.66
N ILE A 35 2.34 -14.89 18.77
CA ILE A 35 2.82 -15.26 20.10
C ILE A 35 2.17 -16.59 20.42
N GLU A 36 2.97 -17.64 20.57
CA GLU A 36 2.47 -18.90 21.11
C GLU A 36 2.16 -18.70 22.58
N HIS A 37 0.90 -18.90 22.95
CA HIS A 37 0.47 -18.98 24.34
C HIS A 37 -0.33 -20.27 24.52
N ASP A 38 -0.18 -20.85 25.70
CA ASP A 38 -0.85 -22.02 26.29
C ASP A 38 -1.73 -22.87 25.34
N GLN A 39 -1.42 -24.18 25.25
CA GLN A 39 -1.98 -25.12 24.27
C GLN A 39 -3.52 -25.26 24.29
N ASN A 40 -4.19 -24.70 25.31
CA ASN A 40 -5.64 -24.70 25.49
C ASN A 40 -6.36 -23.42 25.04
N SER A 41 -5.64 -22.38 24.61
CA SER A 41 -6.24 -21.11 24.17
C SER A 41 -6.60 -21.15 22.67
N GLN A 42 -7.88 -21.01 22.33
CA GLN A 42 -8.32 -20.78 20.94
C GLN A 42 -7.97 -19.37 20.42
N GLN A 43 -7.56 -18.45 21.30
CA GLN A 43 -7.24 -17.07 20.92
C GLN A 43 -5.80 -16.94 20.43
N LYS A 44 -5.66 -16.42 19.20
CA LYS A 44 -4.37 -16.11 18.59
C LYS A 44 -3.96 -14.69 18.98
N TYR A 45 -2.80 -14.55 19.62
CA TYR A 45 -2.22 -13.26 19.97
C TYR A 45 -1.08 -12.90 19.01
N PHE A 46 -0.92 -11.61 18.73
CA PHE A 46 0.04 -11.09 17.76
C PHE A 46 0.99 -10.10 18.44
N SER A 47 2.31 -10.28 18.26
CA SER A 47 3.30 -9.31 18.74
C SER A 47 3.52 -8.24 17.70
N THR A 48 3.05 -7.01 17.96
CA THR A 48 3.38 -5.85 17.13
C THR A 48 4.80 -5.32 17.36
N LYS A 49 5.46 -5.72 18.45
CA LYS A 49 6.85 -5.32 18.76
C LYS A 49 7.86 -5.91 17.79
N ASP A 50 7.64 -7.16 17.39
CA ASP A 50 8.56 -7.92 16.53
C ASP A 50 8.15 -7.90 15.06
N LYS A 51 7.19 -7.05 14.70
CA LYS A 51 6.70 -6.94 13.34
C LYS A 51 7.81 -6.43 12.42
N LYS A 52 7.81 -6.93 11.19
CA LYS A 52 8.75 -6.51 10.15
C LYS A 52 7.98 -5.84 9.03
N THR A 53 8.44 -4.66 8.63
CA THR A 53 7.72 -3.81 7.68
C THR A 53 8.51 -3.69 6.38
N ILE A 54 7.82 -3.82 5.25
CA ILE A 54 8.32 -3.57 3.91
C ILE A 54 7.45 -2.53 3.23
N ILE A 55 8.09 -1.63 2.50
CA ILE A 55 7.42 -0.53 1.80
C ILE A 55 7.52 -0.80 0.30
N PHE A 56 6.36 -0.87 -0.34
CA PHE A 56 6.21 -0.95 -1.78
C PHE A 56 6.04 0.47 -2.34
N HIS A 57 7.10 0.94 -2.99
CA HIS A 57 7.04 2.11 -3.86
C HIS A 57 6.45 1.75 -5.22
N SER A 58 6.10 2.77 -6.00
CA SER A 58 5.36 2.62 -7.25
C SER A 58 5.96 1.62 -8.24
N GLU A 59 7.29 1.56 -8.38
CA GLU A 59 7.98 0.62 -9.27
C GLU A 59 7.73 -0.83 -8.84
N LYS A 60 7.79 -1.10 -7.54
CA LYS A 60 7.61 -2.44 -6.97
C LYS A 60 6.16 -2.89 -6.96
N ILE A 61 5.22 -1.94 -6.91
CA ILE A 61 3.80 -2.21 -7.13
C ILE A 61 3.58 -2.68 -8.57
N TYR A 62 4.19 -2.02 -9.55
CA TYR A 62 4.09 -2.43 -10.96
C TYR A 62 4.72 -3.81 -11.19
N ASP A 63 5.91 -4.07 -10.64
CA ASP A 63 6.54 -5.40 -10.71
C ASP A 63 5.59 -6.49 -10.17
N PHE A 64 4.97 -6.23 -9.01
CA PHE A 64 4.00 -7.15 -8.41
C PHE A 64 2.79 -7.42 -9.30
N LEU A 65 2.16 -6.35 -9.82
CA LEU A 65 0.95 -6.47 -10.64
C LEU A 65 1.20 -7.14 -11.99
N THR A 66 2.42 -7.07 -12.51
CA THR A 66 2.79 -7.69 -13.79
C THR A 66 3.35 -9.10 -13.64
N GLY A 67 3.36 -9.65 -12.42
CA GLY A 67 3.92 -10.99 -12.14
C GLY A 67 5.44 -11.07 -12.32
N LYS A 68 6.13 -9.92 -12.40
CA LYS A 68 7.59 -9.90 -12.37
C LYS A 68 8.07 -10.26 -10.97
N PRO A 69 9.26 -10.89 -10.86
CA PRO A 69 9.87 -11.13 -9.57
C PRO A 69 9.98 -9.84 -8.75
N VAL A 70 9.26 -9.79 -7.63
CA VAL A 70 9.31 -8.64 -6.72
C VAL A 70 10.46 -8.84 -5.77
N PHE A 71 11.51 -8.05 -5.96
CA PHE A 71 12.61 -7.92 -5.02
C PHE A 71 12.61 -6.51 -4.45
N ILE A 72 12.35 -6.43 -3.14
CA ILE A 72 12.43 -5.18 -2.39
C ILE A 72 13.57 -5.35 -1.40
N GLU A 73 14.63 -4.58 -1.63
CA GLU A 73 15.75 -4.44 -0.70
C GLU A 73 15.56 -3.14 0.09
N TYR A 74 15.37 -3.28 1.41
CA TYR A 74 15.35 -2.15 2.31
C TYR A 74 16.61 -2.17 3.18
N ARG A 75 17.51 -1.22 2.94
CA ARG A 75 18.68 -0.96 3.78
C ARG A 75 18.32 0.11 4.80
N LYS A 76 18.22 -0.27 6.07
CA LYS A 76 18.17 0.72 7.15
C LYS A 76 19.61 1.13 7.46
N GLU A 77 20.05 2.29 6.93
CA GLU A 77 21.45 2.74 6.96
C GLU A 77 22.10 2.70 8.35
N ARG A 78 21.31 2.85 9.42
CA ARG A 78 21.81 2.83 10.81
C ARG A 78 22.12 1.43 11.36
N GLU A 79 21.62 0.37 10.74
CA GLU A 79 21.70 -1.00 11.30
C GLU A 79 22.42 -1.99 10.38
N GLY A 80 22.73 -1.61 9.12
CA GLY A 80 23.39 -2.52 8.16
C GLY A 80 22.54 -3.73 7.74
N ILE A 81 21.29 -3.79 8.19
CA ILE A 81 20.32 -4.85 7.88
C ILE A 81 19.71 -4.56 6.51
N ASN A 82 19.84 -5.52 5.59
CA ASN A 82 19.13 -5.52 4.31
C ASN A 82 17.96 -6.53 4.38
N ASN A 83 16.73 -6.05 4.18
CA ASN A 83 15.57 -6.93 4.12
C ASN A 83 15.24 -7.23 2.67
N LYS A 84 15.10 -8.50 2.29
CA LYS A 84 14.72 -8.93 0.95
C LYS A 84 13.36 -9.62 0.99
N LEU A 85 12.34 -9.01 0.41
CA LEU A 85 11.07 -9.68 0.15
C LEU A 85 11.14 -10.43 -1.18
N GLU A 86 10.69 -11.67 -1.18
CA GLU A 86 10.50 -12.52 -2.35
C GLU A 86 9.04 -13.00 -2.39
N ILE A 87 8.40 -12.88 -3.55
CA ILE A 87 7.02 -13.34 -3.78
C ILE A 87 7.06 -14.35 -4.92
N LYS A 88 6.61 -15.57 -4.65
CA LYS A 88 6.63 -16.68 -5.61
C LYS A 88 5.29 -17.39 -5.65
N GLU A 89 4.91 -17.84 -6.84
CA GLU A 89 3.85 -18.83 -6.99
C GLU A 89 4.40 -20.21 -6.61
N ASN A 90 3.73 -20.88 -5.68
CA ASN A 90 4.02 -22.23 -5.22
C ASN A 90 2.71 -23.02 -5.23
N SER A 91 2.36 -23.48 -6.43
CA SER A 91 1.03 -23.99 -6.78
C SER A 91 0.47 -24.96 -5.73
N PRO A 92 -0.78 -24.76 -5.25
CA PRO A 92 -1.75 -23.78 -5.75
C PRO A 92 -1.64 -22.40 -5.10
N ASN A 93 -0.72 -22.17 -4.17
CA ASN A 93 -0.69 -20.95 -3.35
C ASN A 93 0.41 -19.98 -3.79
N TRP A 94 0.38 -18.80 -3.20
CA TRP A 94 1.47 -17.83 -3.25
C TRP A 94 2.24 -17.86 -1.95
N GLU A 95 3.53 -17.57 -2.03
CA GLU A 95 4.43 -17.53 -0.89
C GLU A 95 5.15 -16.20 -0.85
N TRP A 96 5.00 -15.49 0.27
CA TRP A 96 5.68 -14.22 0.54
C TRP A 96 6.72 -14.47 1.62
N THR A 97 7.99 -14.41 1.23
CA THR A 97 9.13 -14.71 2.10
C THR A 97 10.01 -13.46 2.26
N LEU A 98 10.09 -12.98 3.49
CA LEU A 98 10.95 -11.86 3.87
C LEU A 98 12.21 -12.41 4.54
N HIS A 99 13.35 -12.23 3.89
CA HIS A 99 14.68 -12.54 4.42
C HIS A 99 15.30 -11.31 5.07
N ILE A 100 15.87 -11.47 6.27
CA ILE A 100 16.53 -10.39 7.01
C ILE A 100 18.03 -10.69 7.01
N THR A 101 18.80 -9.98 6.19
CA THR A 101 20.25 -10.19 6.13
C THR A 101 20.93 -9.65 7.40
N GLY A 102 21.89 -10.42 7.93
CA GLY A 102 22.50 -10.22 9.23
C GLY A 102 22.29 -11.40 10.19
N ASN A 103 21.26 -12.23 9.95
CA ASN A 103 21.05 -13.49 10.64
C ASN A 103 20.40 -14.50 9.68
N GLN A 104 21.15 -15.51 9.21
CA GLN A 104 20.69 -16.45 8.16
C GLN A 104 19.42 -17.25 8.55
N ASN A 105 19.08 -17.29 9.84
CA ASN A 105 17.89 -17.99 10.34
C ASN A 105 16.67 -17.08 10.57
N ASP A 106 16.76 -15.76 10.41
CA ASP A 106 15.61 -14.85 10.57
C ASP A 106 14.95 -14.61 9.21
N TYR A 107 13.98 -15.46 8.87
CA TYR A 107 13.08 -15.26 7.75
C TYR A 107 11.63 -15.34 8.19
N ARG A 108 10.78 -14.54 7.55
CA ARG A 108 9.34 -14.49 7.81
C ARG A 108 8.61 -14.95 6.56
N LYS A 109 7.76 -15.97 6.70
CA LYS A 109 7.04 -16.59 5.59
C LYS A 109 5.54 -16.55 5.83
N VAL A 110 4.79 -16.15 4.81
CA VAL A 110 3.33 -16.18 4.79
C VAL A 110 2.87 -16.88 3.52
N VAL A 111 2.01 -17.88 3.67
CA VAL A 111 1.33 -18.55 2.56
C VAL A 111 0.01 -17.83 2.30
N VAL A 112 -0.21 -17.43 1.06
CA VAL A 112 -1.36 -16.65 0.60
C VAL A 112 -2.14 -17.49 -0.39
N LYS A 113 -3.44 -17.69 -0.15
CA LYS A 113 -4.30 -18.47 -1.06
C LYS A 113 -4.53 -17.71 -2.37
N PRO A 114 -4.88 -18.38 -3.47
CA PRO A 114 -5.21 -17.74 -4.74
C PRO A 114 -6.20 -16.57 -4.63
N ASN A 115 -7.30 -16.77 -3.90
CA ASN A 115 -8.33 -15.74 -3.75
C ASN A 115 -7.79 -14.53 -3.00
N ASP A 116 -7.06 -14.75 -1.91
CA ASP A 116 -6.46 -13.67 -1.12
C ASP A 116 -5.43 -12.91 -1.97
N HIS A 117 -4.59 -13.63 -2.73
CA HIS A 117 -3.62 -13.03 -3.64
C HIS A 117 -4.30 -12.19 -4.73
N PHE A 118 -5.39 -12.70 -5.32
CA PHE A 118 -6.20 -11.94 -6.29
C PHE A 118 -6.72 -10.62 -5.70
N PHE A 119 -7.29 -10.65 -4.49
CA PHE A 119 -7.77 -9.43 -3.84
C PHE A 119 -6.64 -8.46 -3.46
N ILE A 120 -5.49 -8.98 -3.04
CA ILE A 120 -4.28 -8.16 -2.80
C ILE A 120 -3.86 -7.45 -4.10
N SER A 121 -3.84 -8.15 -5.23
CA SER A 121 -3.54 -7.54 -6.53
C SER A 121 -4.54 -6.47 -6.92
N LYS A 122 -5.84 -6.69 -6.69
CA LYS A 122 -6.86 -5.64 -6.92
C LYS A 122 -6.70 -4.45 -5.99
N LEU A 123 -6.33 -4.66 -4.73
CA LEU A 123 -6.05 -3.59 -3.78
C LEU A 123 -4.83 -2.76 -4.22
N PHE A 124 -3.77 -3.42 -4.69
CA PHE A 124 -2.56 -2.77 -5.17
C PHE A 124 -2.86 -1.91 -6.40
N ASP A 125 -3.60 -2.45 -7.37
CA ASP A 125 -4.03 -1.72 -8.56
C ASP A 125 -4.92 -0.52 -8.21
N PHE A 126 -5.93 -0.72 -7.37
CA PHE A 126 -6.82 0.34 -6.87
C PHE A 126 -6.07 1.45 -6.12
N SER A 127 -4.95 1.14 -5.47
CA SER A 127 -4.18 2.11 -4.69
C SER A 127 -3.38 3.10 -5.54
N ILE A 128 -3.14 2.80 -6.83
CA ILE A 128 -2.25 3.59 -7.71
C ILE A 128 -2.64 5.08 -7.75
N PRO A 129 -3.91 5.47 -8.01
CA PRO A 129 -4.29 6.88 -8.05
C PRO A 129 -4.04 7.61 -6.73
N TYR A 130 -4.17 6.93 -5.60
CA TYR A 130 -3.93 7.49 -4.26
C TYR A 130 -2.44 7.66 -3.95
N ILE A 131 -1.62 6.74 -4.44
CA ILE A 131 -0.16 6.77 -4.28
C ILE A 131 0.47 7.90 -5.10
N TYR A 132 -0.03 8.13 -6.31
CA TYR A 132 0.43 9.22 -7.17
C TYR A 132 -0.24 10.57 -6.90
N GLY A 133 -1.34 10.58 -6.14
CA GLY A 133 -2.10 11.80 -5.87
C GLY A 133 -3.05 12.20 -7.01
N TRP A 134 -3.26 11.33 -7.99
CA TRP A 134 -4.19 11.58 -9.11
C TRP A 134 -5.64 11.70 -8.66
N TYR A 135 -6.00 11.11 -7.51
CA TYR A 135 -7.33 11.29 -6.93
C TYR A 135 -7.67 12.77 -6.71
N ALA A 136 -6.68 13.59 -6.36
CA ALA A 136 -6.87 15.02 -6.12
C ALA A 136 -7.23 15.79 -7.40
N LEU A 137 -6.85 15.28 -8.59
CA LEU A 137 -7.25 15.87 -9.87
C LEU A 137 -8.72 15.62 -10.18
N GLY A 138 -9.23 14.44 -9.79
CA GLY A 138 -10.65 14.10 -9.90
C GLY A 138 -11.49 15.00 -8.99
N ASP A 139 -11.06 15.14 -7.74
CA ASP A 139 -11.75 15.97 -6.75
C ASP A 139 -11.69 17.46 -7.09
N SER A 140 -10.54 17.97 -7.56
CA SER A 140 -10.43 19.37 -8.00
C SER A 140 -11.31 19.67 -9.21
N ARG A 141 -11.40 18.75 -10.17
CA ARG A 141 -12.28 18.89 -11.33
C ARG A 141 -13.76 18.91 -10.92
N LEU A 142 -14.17 18.07 -9.97
CA LEU A 142 -15.54 18.08 -9.44
C LEU A 142 -15.86 19.40 -8.73
N ALA A 143 -14.91 19.96 -7.98
CA ALA A 143 -15.05 21.26 -7.34
C ALA A 143 -15.11 22.43 -8.35
N GLU A 144 -14.30 22.42 -9.41
CA GLU A 144 -14.37 23.41 -10.48
C GLU A 144 -15.71 23.33 -11.24
N GLN A 145 -16.22 22.12 -11.49
CA GLN A 145 -17.51 21.91 -12.13
C GLN A 145 -18.69 22.35 -11.26
N SER A 146 -18.60 22.25 -9.93
CA SER A 146 -19.65 22.75 -9.05
C SER A 146 -19.69 24.28 -8.99
N ILE A 147 -18.54 24.96 -9.11
CA ILE A 147 -18.47 26.43 -9.18
C ILE A 147 -19.00 26.94 -10.54
N ALA A 148 -18.75 26.20 -11.63
CA ALA A 148 -19.19 26.57 -12.96
C ALA A 148 -20.73 26.48 -13.18
N VAL A 149 -21.47 25.89 -12.24
CA VAL A 149 -22.93 25.69 -12.33
C VAL A 149 -23.72 26.74 -11.52
N GLU A 150 -23.07 27.63 -10.76
CA GLU A 150 -23.72 28.78 -10.11
C GLU A 150 -23.90 29.98 -11.06
N ALA A 151 -24.45 29.75 -12.25
CA ALA A 151 -25.19 30.81 -12.93
C ALA A 151 -26.64 30.66 -12.47
N GLU A 152 -27.11 31.58 -11.60
CA GLU A 152 -28.55 31.66 -11.30
C GLU A 152 -29.32 31.65 -12.63
N PRO A 153 -30.35 30.79 -12.78
CA PRO A 153 -31.16 30.82 -13.97
C PRO A 153 -31.75 32.22 -14.09
N LYS A 154 -31.38 32.96 -15.14
CA LYS A 154 -31.99 34.26 -15.42
C LYS A 154 -33.50 34.04 -15.50
N ASP A 155 -34.24 34.80 -14.71
CA ASP A 155 -35.69 34.79 -14.76
C ASP A 155 -36.12 35.14 -16.21
N PRO A 156 -36.82 34.25 -16.93
CA PRO A 156 -37.24 34.51 -18.30
C PRO A 156 -38.22 35.69 -18.41
N PHE A 157 -38.71 36.21 -17.28
CA PHE A 157 -39.62 37.36 -17.20
C PHE A 157 -38.94 38.69 -16.84
N GLU A 158 -37.62 38.75 -16.68
CA GLU A 158 -36.92 40.01 -16.35
C GLU A 158 -36.99 41.10 -17.44
N ASN A 159 -37.49 40.77 -18.64
CA ASN A 159 -37.64 41.73 -19.75
C ASN A 159 -39.03 41.71 -20.43
N ILE A 160 -40.10 41.29 -19.73
CA ILE A 160 -41.48 41.40 -20.24
C ILE A 160 -42.22 42.53 -19.51
#